data_AF-A0A963PG03-F1
#
_entry.id   AF-A0A963PG03-F1
#
_cell.length_a   1.000
_cell.length_b   1.000
_cell.length_c   1.000
_cell.angle_alpha   90.00
_cell.angle_beta   90.00
_cell.angle_gamma   90.00
#
_symmetry.space_group_name_H-M   'P 1'
#
loop_
_entity.id
_entity.type
_entity.pdbx_description
1 polymer ?
#
loop_
_entity_poly.entity_id
_entity_poly.type
_entity_poly.pdbx_seq_one_letter_code
_entity_poly.pdbx_strand_id
1 'polypeptide(L)' 'LLPPGGVLFTFSCSGGIGVELFHKIVASAAIDAGVEGAILQRLGGACDHPMTTAFPEGEYLKGLVVMKKL' A
#
# COMPACT_ATOMS: atom_id res chain seq x y z
N LEU A 1 -12.64 -10.16 8.82
CA LEU A 1 -12.45 -10.83 7.53
C LEU A 1 -11.09 -11.52 7.44
N LEU A 2 -9.99 -10.84 7.75
CA LEU A 2 -8.67 -11.49 7.82
C LEU A 2 -8.48 -12.28 9.14
N PRO A 3 -8.14 -13.59 9.08
CA PRO A 3 -7.66 -14.31 10.25
C PRO A 3 -6.27 -13.82 10.67
N PRO A 4 -5.83 -14.09 11.92
CA PRO A 4 -4.44 -13.89 12.32
C PRO A 4 -3.47 -14.56 11.35
N GLY A 5 -2.38 -13.86 10.99
CA GLY A 5 -1.42 -14.31 9.97
C GLY A 5 -1.89 -14.16 8.52
N GLY A 6 -3.14 -13.75 8.29
CA GLY A 6 -3.66 -13.45 6.96
C GLY A 6 -2.92 -12.28 6.31
N VAL A 7 -2.89 -12.26 4.98
CA VAL A 7 -2.21 -11.21 4.19
C VAL A 7 -3.22 -10.42 3.37
N LEU A 8 -3.23 -9.10 3.56
CA LEU A 8 -3.99 -8.15 2.79
C LEU A 8 -3.12 -7.54 1.69
N PHE A 9 -3.60 -7.63 0.46
CA PHE A 9 -3.07 -6.88 -0.67
C PHE A 9 -4.02 -5.71 -0.93
N THR A 10 -3.53 -4.49 -0.79
CA THR A 10 -4.33 -3.28 -1.00
C THR A 10 -3.59 -2.31 -1.90
N PHE A 11 -4.34 -1.61 -2.76
CA PHE A 11 -3.78 -0.79 -3.83
C PHE A 11 -4.52 0.54 -3.99
N SER A 12 -3.85 1.52 -4.59
CA SER A 12 -4.44 2.78 -5.03
C SER A 12 -3.82 3.23 -6.36
N CYS A 13 -4.66 3.57 -7.34
CA CYS A 13 -4.27 4.13 -8.64
C CYS A 13 -4.45 5.66 -8.73
N SER A 14 -4.86 6.31 -7.64
CA SER A 14 -5.14 7.76 -7.67
C SER A 14 -3.84 8.56 -7.70
N GLY A 15 -3.64 9.38 -8.74
CA GLY A 15 -2.48 10.28 -8.83
C GLY A 15 -2.40 11.32 -7.70
N GLY A 16 -3.53 11.66 -7.08
CA GLY A 16 -3.56 12.57 -5.93
C GLY A 16 -3.12 11.93 -4.59
N ILE A 17 -2.89 10.62 -4.57
CA ILE A 17 -2.45 9.90 -3.38
C ILE A 17 -0.98 9.49 -3.56
N GLY A 18 -0.07 10.15 -2.85
CA GLY A 18 1.33 9.72 -2.78
C GLY A 18 1.54 8.47 -1.94
N VAL A 19 2.72 7.84 -2.06
CA VAL A 19 3.13 6.63 -1.34
C VAL A 19 2.99 6.78 0.19
N GLU A 20 3.39 7.93 0.72
CA GLU A 20 3.34 8.23 2.16
C GLU A 20 1.91 8.43 2.67
N LEU A 21 1.07 9.10 1.89
CA LEU A 21 -0.35 9.27 2.23
C LEU A 21 -1.07 7.92 2.20
N PHE A 22 -0.78 7.07 1.21
CA PHE A 22 -1.35 5.74 1.11
C PHE A 22 -1.00 4.87 2.33
N HIS A 23 0.27 4.89 2.78
CA HIS A 23 0.67 4.22 4.03
C HIS A 23 -0.16 4.73 5.21
N LYS A 24 -0.24 6.05 5.40
CA LYS A 24 -0.99 6.64 6.53
C LYS A 24 -2.46 6.23 6.53
N ILE A 25 -3.09 6.15 5.35
CA ILE A 25 -4.47 5.66 5.22
C ILE A 25 -4.59 4.20 5.69
N VAL A 26 -3.69 3.32 5.25
CA VAL A 26 -3.71 1.90 5.65
C VAL A 26 -3.38 1.73 7.15
N ALA A 27 -2.47 2.54 7.69
CA ALA A 27 -2.16 2.56 9.12
C ALA A 27 -3.35 3.04 9.96
N SER A 28 -4.04 4.11 9.53
CA SER A 28 -5.27 4.58 10.19
C SER A 28 -6.34 3.49 10.17
N ALA A 29 -6.52 2.80 9.03
CA ALA A 29 -7.48 1.71 8.93
C ALA A 29 -7.16 0.54 9.86
N ALA A 30 -5.87 0.25 10.12
CA ALA A 30 -5.47 -0.77 11.10
C ALA A 30 -5.81 -0.34 12.53
N ILE A 31 -5.59 0.94 12.87
CA ILE A 31 -5.97 1.52 14.17
C ILE A 31 -7.48 1.46 14.37
N ASP A 32 -8.26 1.90 13.39
CA ASP A 32 -9.73 1.90 13.43
C ASP A 32 -10.29 0.47 13.56
N ALA A 33 -9.63 -0.50 12.93
CA ALA A 33 -9.99 -1.92 13.03
C ALA A 33 -9.50 -2.59 14.32
N GLY A 34 -8.69 -1.91 15.16
CA GLY A 34 -8.12 -2.46 16.38
C GLY A 34 -7.18 -3.64 16.14
N VAL A 35 -6.46 -3.65 15.01
CA VAL A 35 -5.53 -4.73 14.65
C VAL A 35 -4.12 -4.19 14.48
N GLU A 36 -3.13 -5.03 14.77
CA GLU A 36 -1.74 -4.75 14.43
C GLU A 36 -1.38 -5.40 13.09
N GLY A 37 -0.63 -4.69 12.26
CA GLY A 37 -0.19 -5.14 10.94
C GLY A 37 1.31 -5.00 10.75
N ALA A 38 1.90 -5.82 9.88
CA ALA A 38 3.26 -5.67 9.39
C ALA A 38 3.26 -5.48 7.88
N ILE A 39 3.92 -4.43 7.38
CA ILE A 39 4.13 -4.25 5.95
C ILE A 39 5.25 -5.18 5.52
N LEU A 40 4.93 -6.15 4.68
CA LEU A 40 5.89 -7.10 4.12
C LEU A 40 6.54 -6.56 2.86
N GLN A 41 5.78 -5.83 2.04
CA GLN A 41 6.25 -5.34 0.75
C GLN A 41 5.46 -4.11 0.31
N ARG A 42 6.16 -3.21 -0.40
CA ARG A 42 5.56 -2.14 -1.19
C ARG A 42 5.56 -2.56 -2.66
N LEU A 43 4.43 -2.38 -3.32
CA LEU A 43 4.22 -2.71 -4.73
C LEU A 43 3.91 -1.42 -5.50
N GLY A 44 4.15 -1.44 -6.80
CA GLY A 44 3.87 -0.33 -7.72
C GLY A 44 3.64 -0.84 -9.13
N GLY A 45 3.78 0.05 -10.11
CA GLY A 45 3.76 -0.31 -11.53
C GLY A 45 4.78 -1.41 -11.87
N ALA A 46 4.43 -2.30 -12.79
CA ALA A 46 5.35 -3.29 -13.32
C ALA A 46 6.37 -2.63 -14.28
N CYS A 47 7.35 -3.40 -14.77
CA CYS A 47 8.46 -2.85 -15.57
C CYS A 47 8.03 -2.26 -16.93
N ASP A 48 6.85 -2.63 -17.43
CA ASP A 48 6.22 -2.04 -18.61
C ASP A 48 5.57 -0.67 -18.32
N HIS A 49 5.51 -0.26 -17.05
CA HIS A 49 5.06 1.05 -16.57
C HIS A 49 6.15 1.70 -15.71
N PRO A 50 7.32 2.04 -16.30
CA PRO A 50 8.44 2.54 -15.54
C PRO A 50 8.17 3.95 -14.97
N MET A 51 8.60 4.18 -13.73
CA MET A 51 8.79 5.54 -13.24
C MET A 51 9.99 6.13 -14.00
N THR A 52 9.75 7.26 -14.68
CA THR A 52 10.83 7.97 -15.38
C THR A 52 11.42 9.04 -14.48
N THR A 53 12.70 9.34 -14.65
CA THR A 53 13.37 10.43 -13.92
C THR A 53 12.82 11.81 -14.27
N ALA A 54 12.16 11.94 -15.42
CA ALA A 54 11.58 13.19 -15.92
C ALA A 54 10.13 13.43 -15.46
N PHE A 55 9.45 12.40 -14.95
CA PHE A 55 8.04 12.47 -14.58
C PHE A 55 7.74 11.59 -13.35
N PRO A 56 8.11 12.06 -12.14
CA PRO A 56 7.88 11.31 -10.89
C PRO A 56 6.38 11.11 -10.58
N GLU A 57 5.50 12.00 -11.06
CA GLU A 57 4.05 11.88 -10.93
C GLU A 57 3.48 10.65 -11.67
N GLY A 58 4.28 10.02 -12.55
CA GLY A 58 3.96 8.77 -13.20
C GLY A 58 3.86 7.56 -12.25
N GLU A 59 4.29 7.69 -11.00
CA GLU A 59 4.09 6.67 -9.94
C GLU A 59 2.65 6.66 -9.42
N TYR A 60 1.71 6.35 -10.31
CA TYR A 60 0.29 6.43 -9.98
C TYR A 60 -0.22 5.19 -9.26
N LEU A 61 0.40 4.01 -9.42
CA LEU A 61 0.01 2.78 -8.74
C LEU A 61 0.85 2.59 -7.47
N LYS A 62 0.18 2.50 -6.32
CA LYS A 62 0.78 2.15 -5.02
C LYS A 62 0.10 0.90 -4.48
N GLY A 63 0.88 -0.01 -3.92
CA GLY A 63 0.38 -1.21 -3.26
C GLY A 63 1.10 -1.50 -1.96
N LEU A 64 0.37 -2.04 -0.98
CA LEU A 64 0.93 -2.55 0.26
C LEU A 64 0.48 -4.00 0.45
N VAL A 65 1.46 -4.84 0.81
CA VAL A 65 1.25 -6.20 1.29
C VAL A 65 1.37 -6.16 2.81
N VAL A 66 0.26 -6.37 3.50
CA VAL A 66 0.15 -6.24 4.96
C VAL A 66 -0.23 -7.56 5.58
N MET A 67 0.58 -8.10 6.47
CA MET A 67 0.22 -9.24 7.30
C MET A 67 -0.51 -8.74 8.55
N LYS A 68 -1.70 -9.28 8.83
CA LYS A 68 -2.37 -9.09 10.13
C LYS A 68 -1.62 -9.91 11.19
N LYS A 69 -1.15 -9.24 12.24
CA LYS A 69 -0.55 -9.91 13.41
C LYS A 69 -1.62 -10.58 14.27
N LEU A 70 -1.19 -11.30 15.32
CA LEU A 70 -2.08 -12.05 16.21
C LEU A 70 -3.18 -11.17 16.83
#